data_AF-A0A4T0D510-F1
#
_entry.id   AF-A0A4T0D510-F1
#
_cell.length_a   1.000
_cell.length_b   1.000
_cell.length_c   1.000
_cell.angle_alpha   90.00
_cell.angle_beta   90.00
_cell.angle_gamma   90.00
#
_symmetry.space_group_name_H-M   'P 1'
#
loop_
_entity.id
_entity.type
_entity.pdbx_description
1 polymer ?
#
loop_
_entity_poly.entity_id
_entity_poly.type
_entity_poly.pdbx_seq_one_letter_code
_entity_poly.pdbx_strand_id
1 'polypeptide(L)'
;MKDDRIVGFGHLKTHAKAHREDINSPHARPLFRIFDCLYLNDEVLTNYSLRDRRKALVSAVNNVHRRFEIHEYVEATKAADVEPELRKVVAESSEGLVMKNPRSVYLLNSRNSDWMKVKPEYMTEFGEQLDCVVIGGYYGSGHRGGNLSSFLCGLAPPSHLATSNPEFMFSFCKVGGGMTAHDYAEIRHLTDGKWTPWDKKNPPLEWIELGGHEENLQYEMPDVWIKPSESVVLQIKAASVIEQEKRYRTKCTLRFPRFTALRKDKDWKSALTWESFRTLKARAEHERKEKEFKVDDARKKRAKRARKKVLTIIGADEQVKTPYAGPESALFNGMNFYIITGAAKPLNKTKAELEQLVKANGGNIVATHSNADTICIGEGNPIRIASIKKAGTRNIFKPHWLLECVKQAETDVGRPNVLLPFEPRHVLFKKEEDEDSFNGNTDEYGDSFARDVDVEELEKLLADMPKFEDDDYDADEIMDELFDDDVLDGPGCMFRGLRIHVSGQGTHIEAAKRVVLFAGARLADSMDDEKITHVVAGSEAEARELRIQTASRRYPPRVVTTGWVMKSLREGTRLDEESEL
;
A
#
# COMPACT_ATOMS: atom_id res chain seq x y z
N MET A 1 -19.84 -40.55 -23.85
CA MET A 1 -19.20 -40.18 -22.57
C MET A 1 -19.84 -38.88 -22.11
N LYS A 2 -20.50 -38.88 -20.95
CA LYS A 2 -21.04 -37.65 -20.36
C LYS A 2 -19.87 -36.71 -20.04
N ASP A 3 -20.00 -35.44 -20.42
CA ASP A 3 -19.04 -34.35 -20.18
C ASP A 3 -18.46 -34.42 -18.76
N ASP A 4 -17.17 -34.77 -18.64
CA ASP A 4 -16.45 -34.76 -17.37
C ASP A 4 -15.87 -33.37 -17.12
N ARG A 5 -16.70 -32.47 -16.61
CA ARG A 5 -16.32 -31.06 -16.38
C ARG A 5 -16.91 -30.52 -15.09
N ILE A 6 -16.17 -29.60 -14.48
CA ILE A 6 -16.66 -28.78 -13.37
C ILE A 6 -17.65 -27.75 -13.94
N VAL A 7 -18.80 -27.60 -13.29
CA VAL A 7 -19.82 -26.62 -13.67
C VAL A 7 -19.62 -25.30 -12.90
N GLY A 8 -20.02 -24.19 -13.51
CA GLY A 8 -19.93 -22.87 -12.89
C GLY A 8 -20.72 -22.76 -11.57
N PHE A 9 -20.23 -21.94 -10.65
CA PHE A 9 -20.74 -21.80 -9.27
C PHE A 9 -22.26 -21.54 -9.18
N GLY A 10 -22.83 -20.81 -10.15
CA GLY A 10 -24.26 -20.46 -10.17
C GLY A 10 -25.22 -21.66 -10.16
N HIS A 11 -24.75 -22.87 -10.51
CA HIS A 11 -25.58 -24.07 -10.55
C HIS A 11 -25.46 -24.96 -9.30
N LEU A 12 -24.52 -24.68 -8.38
CA LEU A 12 -24.20 -25.57 -7.25
C LEU A 12 -25.41 -25.83 -6.35
N LYS A 13 -26.17 -24.78 -5.98
CA LYS A 13 -27.33 -24.90 -5.08
C LYS A 13 -28.44 -25.73 -5.71
N THR A 14 -28.71 -25.52 -6.99
CA THR A 14 -29.74 -26.24 -7.75
C THR A 14 -29.39 -27.73 -7.88
N HIS A 15 -28.14 -28.02 -8.23
CA HIS A 15 -27.64 -29.39 -8.37
C HIS A 15 -27.54 -30.14 -7.03
N ALA A 16 -27.13 -29.46 -5.96
CA ALA A 16 -27.13 -30.03 -4.62
C ALA A 16 -28.54 -30.41 -4.14
N LYS A 17 -29.55 -29.58 -4.43
CA LYS A 17 -30.95 -29.87 -4.11
C LYS A 17 -31.46 -31.10 -4.88
N ALA A 18 -31.20 -31.16 -6.18
CA ALA A 18 -31.60 -32.29 -7.01
C ALA A 18 -31.01 -33.63 -6.52
N HIS A 19 -29.73 -33.65 -6.12
CA HIS A 19 -29.08 -34.85 -5.59
C HIS A 19 -29.50 -35.22 -4.15
N ARG A 20 -30.04 -34.27 -3.39
CA ARG A 20 -30.64 -34.54 -2.07
C ARG A 20 -32.01 -35.22 -2.21
N GLU A 21 -32.76 -34.86 -3.25
CA GLU A 21 -34.10 -35.40 -3.54
C GLU A 21 -34.02 -36.75 -4.28
N ASP A 22 -33.07 -36.90 -5.20
CA ASP A 22 -32.78 -38.15 -5.91
C ASP A 22 -31.27 -38.38 -6.06
N ILE A 23 -30.74 -39.41 -5.41
CA ILE A 23 -29.32 -39.76 -5.43
C ILE A 23 -28.82 -40.20 -6.82
N ASN A 24 -29.75 -40.60 -7.70
CA ASN A 24 -29.49 -41.03 -9.08
C ASN A 24 -29.76 -39.92 -10.09
N SER A 25 -29.98 -38.68 -9.62
CA SER A 25 -30.28 -37.54 -10.48
C SER A 25 -29.28 -37.43 -11.63
N PRO A 26 -29.75 -37.26 -12.89
CA PRO A 26 -28.88 -37.14 -14.05
C PRO A 26 -28.10 -35.82 -14.08
N HIS A 27 -28.42 -34.88 -13.19
CA HIS A 27 -27.76 -33.59 -13.06
C HIS A 27 -26.35 -33.70 -12.48
N ALA A 28 -25.54 -32.64 -12.65
CA ALA A 28 -24.24 -32.55 -12.00
C ALA A 28 -24.39 -32.67 -10.48
N ARG A 29 -23.36 -33.17 -9.79
CA ARG A 29 -23.37 -33.41 -8.34
C ARG A 29 -22.32 -32.55 -7.62
N PRO A 30 -22.51 -32.25 -6.33
CA PRO A 30 -21.46 -31.64 -5.52
C PRO A 30 -20.22 -32.54 -5.41
N LEU A 31 -19.04 -31.93 -5.46
CA LEU A 31 -17.74 -32.54 -5.20
C LEU A 31 -17.09 -31.75 -4.05
N PHE A 32 -16.71 -32.44 -2.98
CA PHE A 32 -16.00 -31.81 -1.89
C PHE A 32 -14.48 -31.85 -2.14
N ARG A 33 -13.87 -30.69 -2.34
CA ARG A 33 -12.42 -30.51 -2.49
C ARG A 33 -11.81 -29.94 -1.21
N ILE A 34 -10.97 -30.73 -0.55
CA ILE A 34 -10.44 -30.45 0.79
C ILE A 34 -9.04 -29.89 0.67
N PHE A 35 -8.77 -28.74 1.29
CA PHE A 35 -7.50 -28.04 1.13
C PHE A 35 -6.72 -27.82 2.44
N ASP A 36 -7.31 -28.07 3.61
CA ASP A 36 -6.68 -27.90 4.93
C ASP A 36 -7.30 -28.86 5.97
N CYS A 37 -6.62 -29.03 7.10
CA CYS A 37 -7.09 -29.80 8.26
C CYS A 37 -6.77 -29.01 9.54
N LEU A 38 -7.80 -28.66 10.31
CA LEU A 38 -7.67 -27.79 11.50
C LEU A 38 -7.78 -28.53 12.82
N TYR A 39 -8.27 -29.77 12.79
CA TYR A 39 -8.48 -30.63 13.95
C TYR A 39 -8.36 -32.09 13.53
N LEU A 40 -7.63 -32.89 14.30
CA LEU A 40 -7.48 -34.32 14.06
C LEU A 40 -7.28 -35.04 15.40
N ASN A 41 -8.11 -36.04 15.68
CA ASN A 41 -7.99 -36.92 16.87
C ASN A 41 -7.75 -36.16 18.18
N ASP A 42 -8.62 -35.22 18.51
CA ASP A 42 -8.55 -34.39 19.72
C ASP A 42 -7.39 -33.39 19.79
N GLU A 43 -6.70 -33.20 18.68
CA GLU A 43 -5.64 -32.22 18.55
C GLU A 43 -6.07 -31.04 17.66
N VAL A 44 -5.91 -29.83 18.18
CA VAL A 44 -6.12 -28.57 17.43
C VAL A 44 -4.87 -28.26 16.62
N LEU A 45 -5.00 -28.22 15.29
CA LEU A 45 -3.87 -28.05 14.39
C LEU A 45 -3.65 -26.60 13.93
N THR A 46 -4.44 -25.63 14.39
CA THR A 46 -4.41 -24.24 13.88
C THR A 46 -3.07 -23.55 14.08
N ASN A 47 -2.34 -23.87 15.15
CA ASN A 47 -1.03 -23.29 15.46
C ASN A 47 0.13 -23.97 14.72
N TYR A 48 -0.14 -25.07 14.00
CA TYR A 48 0.86 -25.75 13.20
C TYR A 48 0.99 -25.12 11.81
N SER A 49 2.16 -25.31 11.19
CA SER A 49 2.41 -24.83 9.83
C SER A 49 1.45 -25.48 8.82
N LEU A 50 1.09 -24.78 7.75
CA LEU A 50 0.28 -25.33 6.67
C LEU A 50 0.86 -26.64 6.13
N ARG A 51 2.20 -26.74 6.07
CA ARG A 51 2.88 -27.98 5.67
C ARG A 51 2.53 -29.15 6.58
N ASP A 52 2.50 -28.96 7.88
CA ASP A 52 2.20 -30.04 8.84
C ASP A 52 0.72 -30.36 8.88
N ARG A 53 -0.15 -29.36 8.84
CA ARG A 53 -1.60 -29.55 8.65
C ARG A 53 -1.92 -30.32 7.38
N ARG A 54 -1.14 -30.09 6.31
CA ARG A 54 -1.30 -30.81 5.05
C ARG A 54 -0.86 -32.27 5.13
N LYS A 55 0.22 -32.58 5.86
CA LYS A 55 0.61 -33.98 6.13
C LYS A 55 -0.50 -34.70 6.91
N ALA A 56 -1.04 -34.05 7.94
CA ALA A 56 -2.16 -34.58 8.72
C ALA A 56 -3.37 -34.87 7.82
N LEU A 57 -3.76 -33.92 6.94
CA LEU A 57 -4.83 -34.11 5.96
C LEU A 57 -4.61 -35.32 5.06
N VAL A 58 -3.41 -35.46 4.48
CA VAL A 58 -3.08 -36.58 3.58
C VAL A 58 -3.09 -37.91 4.30
N SER A 59 -2.69 -37.94 5.59
CA SER A 59 -2.75 -39.17 6.39
C SER A 59 -4.17 -39.57 6.81
N ALA A 60 -5.10 -38.62 6.88
CA ALA A 60 -6.45 -38.82 7.40
C ALA A 60 -7.51 -39.09 6.31
N VAL A 61 -7.28 -38.65 5.07
CA VAL A 61 -8.30 -38.67 4.00
C VAL A 61 -7.90 -39.55 2.83
N ASN A 62 -8.80 -40.48 2.48
CA ASN A 62 -8.72 -41.27 1.25
C ASN A 62 -9.54 -40.61 0.14
N ASN A 63 -8.93 -40.38 -1.02
CA ASN A 63 -9.60 -39.79 -2.18
C ASN A 63 -10.68 -40.72 -2.74
N VAL A 64 -11.87 -40.18 -2.95
CA VAL A 64 -12.97 -40.79 -3.70
C VAL A 64 -13.24 -39.94 -4.94
N HIS A 65 -12.89 -40.49 -6.10
CA HIS A 65 -12.89 -39.73 -7.34
C HIS A 65 -14.24 -39.07 -7.61
N ARG A 66 -14.23 -37.75 -7.86
CA ARG A 66 -15.41 -36.90 -8.12
C ARG A 66 -16.48 -36.92 -7.02
N ARG A 67 -16.09 -37.17 -5.77
CA ARG A 67 -16.96 -37.00 -4.59
C ARG A 67 -16.25 -36.31 -3.42
N PHE A 68 -15.10 -36.83 -3.03
CA PHE A 68 -14.38 -36.41 -1.84
C PHE A 68 -12.88 -36.49 -2.12
N GLU A 69 -12.27 -35.35 -2.44
CA GLU A 69 -10.89 -35.32 -2.94
C GLU A 69 -10.08 -34.26 -2.20
N ILE A 70 -8.85 -34.61 -1.85
CA ILE A 70 -7.84 -33.65 -1.44
C ILE A 70 -7.50 -32.78 -2.66
N HIS A 71 -7.67 -31.47 -2.53
CA HIS A 71 -7.36 -30.52 -3.59
C HIS A 71 -5.85 -30.47 -3.83
N GLU A 72 -5.41 -30.72 -5.06
CA GLU A 72 -3.99 -30.69 -5.44
C GLU A 72 -3.38 -29.29 -5.26
N TYR A 73 -2.06 -29.25 -5.05
CA TYR A 73 -1.28 -28.02 -5.03
C TYR A 73 0.00 -28.20 -5.83
N VAL A 74 0.55 -27.09 -6.31
CA VAL A 74 1.85 -27.05 -6.99
C VAL A 74 2.79 -26.21 -6.14
N GLU A 75 3.98 -26.73 -5.87
CA GLU A 75 5.02 -25.94 -5.21
C GLU A 75 5.60 -24.94 -6.20
N ALA A 76 5.46 -23.66 -5.87
CA ALA A 76 6.04 -22.56 -6.62
C ALA A 76 7.05 -21.85 -5.72
N THR A 77 8.23 -21.51 -6.27
CA THR A 77 9.26 -20.76 -5.54
C THR A 77 9.65 -19.46 -6.26
N LYS A 78 9.15 -19.25 -7.48
CA LYS A 78 9.35 -18.07 -8.30
C LYS A 78 8.01 -17.59 -8.86
N ALA A 79 7.89 -16.29 -9.12
CA ALA A 79 6.72 -15.73 -9.81
C ALA A 79 6.47 -16.37 -11.19
N ALA A 80 7.54 -16.74 -11.90
CA ALA A 80 7.44 -17.44 -13.19
C ALA A 80 6.80 -18.83 -13.10
N ASP A 81 6.78 -19.45 -11.92
CA ASP A 81 6.11 -20.75 -11.70
C ASP A 81 4.59 -20.57 -11.59
N VAL A 82 4.12 -19.37 -11.24
CA VAL A 82 2.70 -19.03 -11.04
C VAL A 82 2.00 -18.82 -12.37
N GLU A 83 2.68 -18.21 -13.35
CA GLU A 83 2.08 -17.86 -14.64
C GLU A 83 1.52 -19.08 -15.43
N PRO A 84 2.24 -20.23 -15.53
CA PRO A 84 1.69 -21.44 -16.13
C PRO A 84 0.45 -21.98 -15.41
N GLU A 85 0.46 -21.97 -14.08
CA GLU A 85 -0.68 -22.44 -13.27
C GLU A 85 -1.88 -21.49 -13.41
N LEU A 86 -1.64 -20.19 -13.53
CA LEU A 86 -2.70 -19.23 -13.76
C LEU A 86 -3.32 -19.40 -15.15
N ARG A 87 -2.51 -19.67 -16.18
CA ARG A 87 -3.02 -20.01 -17.53
C ARG A 87 -3.86 -21.28 -17.50
N LYS A 88 -3.47 -22.29 -16.71
CA LYS A 88 -4.25 -23.52 -16.51
C LYS A 88 -5.59 -23.22 -15.84
N VAL A 89 -5.61 -22.42 -14.79
CA VAL A 89 -6.84 -21.96 -14.11
C VAL A 89 -7.78 -21.24 -15.07
N VAL A 90 -7.25 -20.36 -15.93
CA VAL A 90 -8.03 -19.67 -16.97
C VAL A 90 -8.62 -20.66 -17.98
N ALA A 91 -7.82 -21.59 -18.48
CA ALA A 91 -8.28 -22.63 -19.41
C ALA A 91 -9.36 -23.53 -18.79
N GLU A 92 -9.24 -23.84 -17.49
CA GLU A 92 -10.22 -24.62 -16.74
C GLU A 92 -11.44 -23.79 -16.28
N SER A 93 -11.56 -22.53 -16.72
CA SER A 93 -12.63 -21.59 -16.33
C SER A 93 -12.81 -21.44 -14.81
N SER A 94 -11.71 -21.59 -14.07
CA SER A 94 -11.67 -21.42 -12.61
C SER A 94 -11.38 -19.96 -12.23
N GLU A 95 -11.73 -19.55 -11.01
CA GLU A 95 -11.71 -18.13 -10.59
C GLU A 95 -10.30 -17.53 -10.46
N GLY A 96 -9.33 -18.32 -10.01
CA GLY A 96 -7.99 -17.85 -9.70
C GLY A 96 -7.18 -18.90 -8.93
N LEU A 97 -5.97 -18.52 -8.55
CA LEU A 97 -5.09 -19.27 -7.68
C LEU A 97 -5.19 -18.75 -6.24
N VAL A 98 -4.92 -19.62 -5.28
CA VAL A 98 -4.64 -19.23 -3.90
C VAL A 98 -3.19 -19.61 -3.61
N MET A 99 -2.33 -18.61 -3.51
CA MET A 99 -0.94 -18.79 -3.07
C MET A 99 -0.93 -18.83 -1.55
N LYS A 100 -0.38 -19.89 -0.97
CA LYS A 100 -0.30 -20.08 0.47
C LYS A 100 1.14 -20.22 0.93
N ASN A 101 1.53 -19.48 1.94
CA ASN A 101 2.82 -19.68 2.61
C ASN A 101 2.80 -21.03 3.35
N PRO A 102 3.67 -22.00 2.99
CA PRO A 102 3.69 -23.32 3.63
C PRO A 102 4.07 -23.27 5.13
N ARG A 103 4.68 -22.17 5.59
CA ARG A 103 5.04 -21.95 7.00
C ARG A 103 3.93 -21.25 7.80
N SER A 104 2.85 -20.82 7.16
CA SER A 104 1.78 -20.07 7.83
C SER A 104 0.95 -20.94 8.78
N VAL A 105 0.63 -20.37 9.94
CA VAL A 105 -0.41 -20.89 10.84
C VAL A 105 -1.80 -20.53 10.31
N TYR A 106 -2.85 -21.17 10.83
CA TYR A 106 -4.23 -20.86 10.47
C TYR A 106 -4.79 -19.79 11.40
N LEU A 107 -4.92 -18.55 10.92
CA LEU A 107 -5.48 -17.44 11.69
C LEU A 107 -6.95 -17.20 11.32
N LEU A 108 -7.82 -17.22 12.34
CA LEU A 108 -9.24 -16.94 12.18
C LEU A 108 -9.47 -15.44 11.91
N ASN A 109 -10.33 -15.14 10.93
CA ASN A 109 -10.73 -13.78 10.57
C ASN A 109 -9.57 -12.80 10.26
N SER A 110 -8.38 -13.32 9.94
CA SER A 110 -7.22 -12.50 9.62
C SER A 110 -7.11 -12.27 8.10
N ARG A 111 -6.67 -11.07 7.72
CA ARG A 111 -6.29 -10.71 6.35
C ARG A 111 -4.78 -10.46 6.30
N ASN A 112 -4.01 -11.54 6.33
CA ASN A 112 -2.56 -11.49 6.20
C ASN A 112 -2.10 -11.85 4.78
N SER A 113 -0.84 -11.56 4.47
CA SER A 113 -0.21 -11.87 3.18
C SER A 113 0.16 -13.34 3.01
N ASP A 114 -0.10 -14.19 4.01
CA ASP A 114 0.20 -15.62 3.93
C ASP A 114 -0.69 -16.37 2.94
N TRP A 115 -1.94 -15.92 2.75
CA TRP A 115 -2.91 -16.54 1.84
C TRP A 115 -3.40 -15.52 0.82
N MET A 116 -2.71 -15.44 -0.32
CA MET A 116 -2.98 -14.48 -1.38
C MET A 116 -3.83 -15.09 -2.48
N LYS A 117 -4.90 -14.38 -2.87
CA LYS A 117 -5.73 -14.75 -4.03
C LYS A 117 -5.17 -14.07 -5.27
N VAL A 118 -4.69 -14.84 -6.23
CA VAL A 118 -4.22 -14.34 -7.53
C VAL A 118 -5.26 -14.68 -8.57
N LYS A 119 -5.99 -13.65 -9.01
CA LYS A 119 -6.96 -13.78 -10.08
C LYS A 119 -6.37 -13.26 -11.39
N PRO A 120 -6.72 -13.86 -12.54
CA PRO A 120 -6.27 -13.40 -13.85
C PRO A 120 -6.56 -11.92 -14.09
N GLU A 121 -7.68 -11.41 -13.57
CA GLU A 121 -8.09 -10.00 -13.64
C GLU A 121 -7.08 -9.01 -13.00
N TYR A 122 -6.21 -9.48 -12.10
CA TYR A 122 -5.17 -8.68 -11.46
C TYR A 122 -3.84 -8.66 -12.22
N MET A 123 -3.52 -9.72 -12.98
CA MET A 123 -2.20 -9.88 -13.62
C MET A 123 -2.09 -9.20 -14.98
N THR A 124 -3.18 -8.71 -15.52
CA THR A 124 -3.19 -8.25 -16.89
C THR A 124 -3.68 -6.82 -17.04
N GLU A 125 -2.91 -6.06 -17.79
CA GLU A 125 -3.34 -5.06 -18.77
C GLU A 125 -4.35 -5.62 -19.83
N PHE A 126 -5.07 -6.71 -19.51
CA PHE A 126 -6.04 -7.43 -20.34
C PHE A 126 -7.40 -7.54 -19.63
N GLY A 127 -7.88 -6.41 -19.11
CA GLY A 127 -9.31 -6.15 -19.13
C GLY A 127 -9.47 -5.00 -20.10
N GLU A 128 -10.25 -5.16 -21.16
CA GLU A 128 -10.59 -4.02 -22.02
C GLU A 128 -11.08 -2.90 -21.11
N GLN A 129 -10.44 -1.74 -21.22
CA GLN A 129 -10.84 -0.55 -20.51
C GLN A 129 -12.12 -0.06 -21.18
N LEU A 130 -13.24 -0.16 -20.48
CA LEU A 130 -14.54 0.24 -20.98
C LEU A 130 -14.84 1.64 -20.47
N ASP A 131 -14.86 2.62 -21.36
CA ASP A 131 -15.18 4.00 -21.03
C ASP A 131 -16.70 4.18 -21.08
N CYS A 132 -17.38 4.05 -19.93
CA CYS A 132 -18.85 4.10 -19.84
C CYS A 132 -19.33 5.41 -19.20
N VAL A 133 -20.42 5.98 -19.72
CA VAL A 133 -21.04 7.19 -19.17
C VAL A 133 -21.85 6.85 -17.92
N VAL A 134 -21.80 7.69 -16.89
CA VAL A 134 -22.66 7.56 -15.71
C VAL A 134 -24.08 8.03 -16.07
N ILE A 135 -25.09 7.24 -15.72
CA ILE A 135 -26.50 7.56 -15.97
C ILE A 135 -27.34 7.52 -14.69
N GLY A 136 -26.80 6.98 -13.60
CA GLY A 136 -27.47 6.92 -12.30
C GLY A 136 -26.52 6.75 -11.13
N GLY A 137 -27.00 7.03 -9.92
CA GLY A 137 -26.26 6.96 -8.67
C GLY A 137 -27.06 6.25 -7.58
N TYR A 138 -26.33 5.63 -6.65
CA TYR A 138 -26.90 4.99 -5.45
C TYR A 138 -26.24 5.53 -4.19
N TYR A 139 -27.04 5.91 -3.20
CA TYR A 139 -26.54 6.38 -1.91
C TYR A 139 -25.87 5.25 -1.13
N GLY A 140 -24.75 5.57 -0.49
CA GLY A 140 -24.08 4.67 0.43
C GLY A 140 -24.85 4.49 1.74
N SER A 141 -24.50 3.43 2.46
CA SER A 141 -24.95 3.19 3.84
C SER A 141 -23.76 3.26 4.81
N GLY A 142 -24.04 3.43 6.10
CA GLY A 142 -23.01 3.49 7.15
C GLY A 142 -22.06 4.69 7.00
N HIS A 143 -20.75 4.43 7.03
CA HIS A 143 -19.70 5.47 6.93
C HIS A 143 -19.69 6.21 5.57
N ARG A 144 -20.42 5.70 4.56
CA ARG A 144 -20.64 6.37 3.26
C ARG A 144 -22.07 6.93 3.12
N GLY A 145 -22.81 7.03 4.23
CA GLY A 145 -24.17 7.58 4.27
C GLY A 145 -24.20 9.03 3.80
N GLY A 146 -25.27 9.40 3.08
CA GLY A 146 -25.47 10.76 2.57
C GLY A 146 -24.74 11.10 1.26
N ASN A 147 -23.85 10.23 0.78
CA ASN A 147 -23.12 10.43 -0.49
C ASN A 147 -23.39 9.27 -1.46
N LEU A 148 -23.24 9.54 -2.77
CA LEU A 148 -23.30 8.48 -3.79
C LEU A 148 -22.07 7.58 -3.67
N SER A 149 -22.31 6.27 -3.53
CA SER A 149 -21.26 5.27 -3.28
C SER A 149 -21.05 4.32 -4.45
N SER A 150 -22.05 4.21 -5.34
CA SER A 150 -21.96 3.43 -6.57
C SER A 150 -22.76 4.11 -7.67
N PHE A 151 -22.39 3.82 -8.91
CA PHE A 151 -22.90 4.46 -10.12
C PHE A 151 -23.43 3.42 -11.10
N LEU A 152 -24.57 3.71 -11.71
CA LEU A 152 -25.10 3.00 -12.85
C LEU A 152 -24.47 3.61 -14.11
N CYS A 153 -23.85 2.78 -14.93
CA CYS A 153 -23.22 3.18 -16.18
C CYS A 153 -24.03 2.70 -17.38
N GLY A 154 -24.06 3.54 -18.42
CA GLY A 154 -24.78 3.32 -19.67
C GLY A 154 -23.86 3.22 -20.88
N LEU A 155 -24.42 2.69 -21.97
CA LEU A 155 -23.83 2.67 -23.31
C LEU A 155 -24.78 3.36 -24.28
N ALA A 156 -24.22 4.07 -25.25
CA ALA A 156 -25.02 4.64 -26.32
C ALA A 156 -25.67 3.52 -27.16
N PRO A 157 -26.96 3.66 -27.54
CA PRO A 157 -27.63 2.69 -28.38
C PRO A 157 -26.96 2.57 -29.75
N PRO A 158 -27.22 1.49 -30.48
CA PRO A 158 -26.79 1.35 -31.87
C PRO A 158 -27.31 2.49 -32.74
N SER A 159 -26.52 2.94 -33.71
CA SER A 159 -26.89 4.05 -34.62
C SER A 159 -28.19 3.79 -35.39
N HIS A 160 -28.52 2.51 -35.63
CA HIS A 160 -29.75 2.09 -36.30
C HIS A 160 -31.00 2.05 -35.39
N LEU A 161 -30.80 2.11 -34.08
CA LEU A 161 -31.86 2.28 -33.07
C LEU A 161 -31.89 3.72 -32.55
N ALA A 162 -31.39 4.68 -33.35
CA ALA A 162 -31.37 6.09 -33.01
C ALA A 162 -32.75 6.55 -32.55
N THR A 163 -32.84 6.84 -31.27
CA THR A 163 -33.98 7.51 -30.65
C THR A 163 -34.02 8.96 -31.11
N SER A 164 -35.18 9.60 -30.98
CA SER A 164 -35.34 11.04 -31.21
C SER A 164 -34.38 11.89 -30.38
N ASN A 165 -33.97 11.38 -29.21
CA ASN A 165 -32.96 11.98 -28.35
C ASN A 165 -31.58 11.34 -28.60
N PRO A 166 -30.55 12.12 -29.02
CA PRO A 166 -29.20 11.60 -29.20
C PRO A 166 -28.50 11.27 -27.88
N GLU A 167 -28.95 11.84 -26.76
CA GLU A 167 -28.41 11.59 -25.42
C GLU A 167 -28.95 10.30 -24.80
N PHE A 168 -29.83 9.57 -25.48
CA PHE A 168 -30.43 8.37 -24.93
C PHE A 168 -29.40 7.27 -24.67
N MET A 169 -29.50 6.58 -23.53
CA MET A 169 -28.53 5.58 -23.08
C MET A 169 -29.21 4.28 -22.61
N PHE A 170 -28.59 3.15 -22.95
CA PHE A 170 -28.94 1.84 -22.40
C PHE A 170 -28.18 1.57 -21.11
N SER A 171 -28.88 1.17 -20.05
CA SER A 171 -28.26 0.66 -18.82
C SER A 171 -27.41 -0.58 -19.08
N PHE A 172 -26.20 -0.61 -18.49
CA PHE A 172 -25.20 -1.65 -18.78
C PHE A 172 -24.61 -2.32 -17.53
N CYS A 173 -24.03 -1.55 -16.61
CA CYS A 173 -23.42 -2.13 -15.41
C CYS A 173 -23.44 -1.16 -14.23
N LYS A 174 -23.28 -1.71 -13.02
CA LYS A 174 -23.14 -0.95 -11.78
C LYS A 174 -21.72 -1.06 -11.25
N VAL A 175 -21.09 0.06 -10.94
CA VAL A 175 -19.73 0.13 -10.40
C VAL A 175 -19.71 0.89 -9.07
N GLY A 176 -19.06 0.33 -8.06
CA GLY A 176 -18.92 0.96 -6.74
C GLY A 176 -17.63 0.56 -6.01
N GLY A 177 -16.70 -0.09 -6.72
CA GLY A 177 -15.42 -0.54 -6.17
C GLY A 177 -14.26 -0.05 -7.03
N GLY A 178 -13.13 0.22 -6.38
CA GLY A 178 -11.91 0.74 -7.03
C GLY A 178 -11.73 2.25 -6.95
N MET A 179 -12.68 2.99 -6.38
CA MET A 179 -12.63 4.45 -6.23
C MET A 179 -12.03 4.84 -4.87
N THR A 180 -11.13 5.80 -4.88
CA THR A 180 -10.58 6.46 -3.68
C THR A 180 -11.53 7.55 -3.17
N ALA A 181 -11.30 8.04 -1.95
CA ALA A 181 -12.09 9.16 -1.41
C ALA A 181 -11.99 10.41 -2.31
N HIS A 182 -10.81 10.66 -2.90
CA HIS A 182 -10.59 11.73 -3.87
C HIS A 182 -11.45 11.56 -5.13
N ASP A 183 -11.50 10.35 -5.70
CA ASP A 183 -12.32 10.10 -6.91
C ASP A 183 -13.80 10.37 -6.67
N TYR A 184 -14.33 9.99 -5.50
CA TYR A 184 -15.71 10.29 -5.12
C TYR A 184 -15.95 11.79 -4.97
N ALA A 185 -15.02 12.52 -4.34
CA ALA A 185 -15.12 13.97 -4.20
C ALA A 185 -15.09 14.69 -5.54
N GLU A 186 -14.25 14.22 -6.47
CA GLU A 186 -14.12 14.79 -7.80
C GLU A 186 -15.36 14.54 -8.67
N ILE A 187 -15.89 13.32 -8.67
CA ILE A 187 -17.14 13.02 -9.39
C ILE A 187 -18.29 13.82 -8.80
N ARG A 188 -18.35 13.96 -7.47
CA ARG A 188 -19.32 14.82 -6.81
C ARG A 188 -19.19 16.26 -7.29
N HIS A 189 -17.99 16.82 -7.30
CA HIS A 189 -17.75 18.19 -7.76
C HIS A 189 -18.23 18.42 -9.21
N LEU A 190 -17.97 17.47 -10.11
CA LEU A 190 -18.39 17.58 -11.52
C LEU A 190 -19.88 17.35 -11.74
N THR A 191 -20.55 16.62 -10.85
CA THR A 191 -21.97 16.26 -10.96
C THR A 191 -22.87 16.99 -9.97
N ASP A 192 -22.32 17.95 -9.23
CA ASP A 192 -23.07 18.68 -8.19
C ASP A 192 -24.23 19.46 -8.79
N GLY A 193 -25.40 19.40 -8.14
CA GLY A 193 -26.63 20.04 -8.60
C GLY A 193 -27.29 19.44 -9.86
N LYS A 194 -26.72 18.40 -10.47
CA LYS A 194 -27.23 17.80 -11.74
C LYS A 194 -28.05 16.51 -11.53
N TRP A 195 -28.10 16.00 -10.30
CA TRP A 195 -28.81 14.76 -9.97
C TRP A 195 -30.30 15.00 -9.79
N THR A 196 -31.13 14.16 -10.42
CA THR A 196 -32.58 14.15 -10.27
C THR A 196 -33.04 12.85 -9.60
N PRO A 197 -33.95 12.88 -8.62
CA PRO A 197 -34.51 11.66 -8.03
C PRO A 197 -35.13 10.74 -9.09
N TRP A 198 -34.90 9.43 -8.97
CA TRP A 198 -35.55 8.47 -9.85
C TRP A 198 -37.01 8.25 -9.43
N ASP A 199 -37.96 8.68 -10.25
CA ASP A 199 -39.39 8.39 -10.05
C ASP A 199 -39.77 7.07 -10.74
N LYS A 200 -40.09 6.04 -9.93
CA LYS A 200 -40.54 4.74 -10.44
C LYS A 200 -41.81 4.83 -11.27
N LYS A 201 -42.71 5.79 -10.97
CA LYS A 201 -43.98 5.95 -11.70
C LYS A 201 -43.79 6.70 -13.02
N ASN A 202 -42.85 7.64 -13.05
CA ASN A 202 -42.51 8.44 -14.22
C ASN A 202 -41.01 8.36 -14.51
N PRO A 203 -40.51 7.20 -14.96
CA PRO A 203 -39.09 7.03 -15.24
C PRO A 203 -38.65 7.93 -16.41
N PRO A 204 -37.38 8.35 -16.45
CA PRO A 204 -36.84 9.22 -17.51
C PRO A 204 -36.60 8.47 -18.82
N LEU A 205 -37.68 7.94 -19.43
CA LEU A 205 -37.64 7.07 -20.62
C LEU A 205 -37.14 7.79 -21.89
N GLU A 206 -37.10 9.13 -21.91
CA GLU A 206 -36.52 9.89 -23.01
C GLU A 206 -34.98 9.88 -22.98
N TRP A 207 -34.36 9.60 -21.83
CA TRP A 207 -32.91 9.61 -21.66
C TRP A 207 -32.32 8.24 -21.33
N ILE A 208 -33.04 7.40 -20.58
CA ILE A 208 -32.47 6.16 -20.03
C ILE A 208 -33.45 5.01 -20.17
N GLU A 209 -32.97 3.89 -20.70
CA GLU A 209 -33.70 2.62 -20.68
C GLU A 209 -33.03 1.61 -19.74
N LEU A 210 -33.80 1.16 -18.75
CA LEU A 210 -33.40 0.14 -17.79
C LEU A 210 -33.70 -1.28 -18.30
N GLY A 211 -33.10 -2.29 -17.67
CA GLY A 211 -33.39 -3.70 -17.94
C GLY A 211 -34.39 -4.29 -16.96
N GLY A 212 -35.11 -5.31 -17.38
CA GLY A 212 -35.94 -6.11 -16.49
C GLY A 212 -36.71 -7.20 -17.21
N HIS A 213 -37.83 -7.60 -16.62
CA HIS A 213 -38.77 -8.54 -17.25
C HIS A 213 -39.72 -7.79 -18.20
N GLU A 214 -40.35 -8.49 -19.14
CA GLU A 214 -41.17 -7.88 -20.21
C GLU A 214 -42.26 -6.93 -19.69
N GLU A 215 -42.76 -7.16 -18.48
CA GLU A 215 -43.79 -6.33 -17.82
C GLU A 215 -43.21 -5.23 -16.91
N ASN A 216 -41.91 -5.26 -16.59
CA ASN A 216 -41.25 -4.28 -15.74
C ASN A 216 -39.74 -4.19 -16.03
N LEU A 217 -39.37 -3.17 -16.79
CA LEU A 217 -37.99 -2.86 -17.18
C LEU A 217 -37.19 -2.11 -16.11
N GLN A 218 -37.69 -1.93 -14.89
CA GLN A 218 -36.99 -1.20 -13.81
C GLN A 218 -36.39 -2.15 -12.76
N TYR A 219 -35.58 -3.14 -13.18
CA TYR A 219 -34.98 -4.09 -12.25
C TYR A 219 -33.85 -3.46 -11.42
N GLU A 220 -32.80 -2.94 -12.07
CA GLU A 220 -31.67 -2.27 -11.40
C GLU A 220 -31.89 -0.75 -11.41
N MET A 221 -32.79 -0.30 -10.55
CA MET A 221 -33.24 1.10 -10.44
C MET A 221 -32.28 1.93 -9.57
N PRO A 222 -31.71 3.05 -10.07
CA PRO A 222 -30.88 3.93 -9.27
C PRO A 222 -31.72 4.80 -8.33
N ASP A 223 -31.09 5.39 -7.29
CA ASP A 223 -31.76 6.33 -6.39
C ASP A 223 -31.95 7.69 -7.07
N VAL A 224 -30.96 8.08 -7.86
CA VAL A 224 -30.93 9.33 -8.65
C VAL A 224 -30.41 9.04 -10.06
N TRP A 225 -30.82 9.84 -11.02
CA TRP A 225 -30.28 9.85 -12.38
C TRP A 225 -29.72 11.20 -12.77
N ILE A 226 -28.93 11.20 -13.84
CA ILE A 226 -28.29 12.38 -14.40
C ILE A 226 -28.42 12.35 -15.91
N LYS A 227 -28.60 13.51 -16.54
CA LYS A 227 -28.60 13.61 -18.00
C LYS A 227 -27.20 13.28 -18.53
N PRO A 228 -27.07 12.48 -19.61
CA PRO A 228 -25.76 12.11 -20.13
C PRO A 228 -24.89 13.30 -20.53
N SER A 229 -25.48 14.39 -21.04
CA SER A 229 -24.78 15.66 -21.33
C SER A 229 -24.17 16.36 -20.13
N GLU A 230 -24.70 16.14 -18.93
CA GLU A 230 -24.23 16.76 -17.70
C GLU A 230 -23.36 15.82 -16.85
N SER A 231 -23.21 14.59 -17.32
CA SER A 231 -22.58 13.48 -16.61
C SER A 231 -21.09 13.34 -16.92
N VAL A 232 -20.46 12.33 -16.31
CA VAL A 232 -19.05 11.99 -16.46
C VAL A 232 -18.85 10.60 -17.06
N VAL A 233 -17.68 10.38 -17.66
CA VAL A 233 -17.27 9.08 -18.21
C VAL A 233 -16.29 8.40 -17.27
N LEU A 234 -16.60 7.17 -16.88
CA LEU A 234 -15.75 6.34 -16.04
C LEU A 234 -15.07 5.26 -16.88
N GLN A 235 -13.78 5.10 -16.68
CA GLN A 235 -13.05 3.96 -17.20
C GLN A 235 -13.19 2.77 -16.25
N ILE A 236 -13.78 1.69 -16.76
CA ILE A 236 -14.14 0.50 -15.99
C ILE A 236 -13.37 -0.70 -16.53
N LYS A 237 -12.79 -1.47 -15.61
CA LYS A 237 -12.19 -2.77 -15.89
C LYS A 237 -13.07 -3.88 -15.30
N ALA A 238 -13.19 -5.00 -15.99
CA ALA A 238 -13.97 -6.14 -15.52
C ALA A 238 -13.25 -7.47 -15.78
N ALA A 239 -13.64 -8.50 -15.02
CA ALA A 239 -13.07 -9.83 -15.15
C ALA A 239 -13.62 -10.60 -16.36
N SER A 240 -14.91 -10.45 -16.63
CA SER A 240 -15.60 -11.10 -17.76
C SER A 240 -16.94 -10.42 -18.04
N VAL A 241 -17.53 -10.70 -19.20
CA VAL A 241 -18.90 -10.32 -19.53
C VAL A 241 -19.87 -11.44 -19.12
N ILE A 242 -20.97 -11.09 -18.46
CA ILE A 242 -22.09 -11.99 -18.14
C ILE A 242 -23.17 -11.78 -19.22
N GLU A 243 -23.57 -12.84 -19.89
CA GLU A 243 -24.64 -12.82 -20.89
C GLU A 243 -26.01 -13.15 -20.30
N GLN A 244 -27.06 -12.82 -21.05
CA GLN A 244 -28.47 -13.09 -20.69
C GLN A 244 -28.89 -12.46 -19.36
N GLU A 245 -28.16 -11.44 -18.92
CA GLU A 245 -28.46 -10.69 -17.71
C GLU A 245 -29.63 -9.75 -18.00
N LYS A 246 -30.77 -10.00 -17.34
CA LYS A 246 -32.00 -9.23 -17.56
C LYS A 246 -32.04 -7.94 -16.75
N ARG A 247 -31.17 -7.78 -15.75
CA ARG A 247 -31.09 -6.56 -14.91
C ARG A 247 -30.81 -5.28 -15.70
N TYR A 248 -30.12 -5.41 -16.83
CA TYR A 248 -29.63 -4.29 -17.64
C TYR A 248 -30.17 -4.37 -19.06
N ARG A 249 -30.42 -3.22 -19.67
CA ARG A 249 -31.07 -3.13 -21.00
C ARG A 249 -30.23 -3.76 -22.11
N THR A 250 -28.91 -3.71 -21.96
CA THR A 250 -27.94 -4.35 -22.85
C THR A 250 -28.05 -5.88 -22.91
N LYS A 251 -28.83 -6.51 -22.01
CA LYS A 251 -28.96 -7.98 -21.84
C LYS A 251 -27.63 -8.68 -21.51
N CYS A 252 -26.64 -7.90 -21.06
CA CYS A 252 -25.32 -8.35 -20.65
C CYS A 252 -24.72 -7.32 -19.69
N THR A 253 -23.86 -7.77 -18.79
CA THR A 253 -23.19 -6.89 -17.82
C THR A 253 -21.77 -7.35 -17.55
N LEU A 254 -21.08 -6.62 -16.67
CA LEU A 254 -19.71 -6.90 -16.28
C LEU A 254 -19.65 -7.68 -14.97
N ARG A 255 -18.80 -8.71 -14.93
CA ARG A 255 -18.45 -9.41 -13.69
C ARG A 255 -17.30 -8.67 -12.99
N PHE A 256 -17.50 -8.32 -11.73
CA PHE A 256 -16.54 -7.57 -10.91
C PHE A 256 -16.05 -6.27 -11.58
N PRO A 257 -16.96 -5.37 -11.99
CA PRO A 257 -16.57 -4.07 -12.52
C PRO A 257 -15.82 -3.27 -11.44
N ARG A 258 -14.69 -2.69 -11.84
CA ARG A 258 -13.80 -1.86 -11.01
C ARG A 258 -13.57 -0.54 -11.73
N PHE A 259 -13.76 0.56 -11.01
CA PHE A 259 -13.29 1.85 -11.47
C PHE A 259 -11.77 1.83 -11.61
N THR A 260 -11.28 2.40 -12.71
CA THR A 260 -9.85 2.55 -13.00
C THR A 260 -9.45 4.01 -13.04
N ALA A 261 -10.22 4.85 -13.75
CA ALA A 261 -9.94 6.27 -13.88
C ALA A 261 -11.20 7.07 -14.26
N LEU A 262 -11.22 8.35 -13.91
CA LEU A 262 -12.21 9.33 -14.37
C LEU A 262 -11.72 9.96 -15.69
N ARG A 263 -12.48 9.79 -16.77
CA ARG A 263 -12.08 10.23 -18.12
C ARG A 263 -12.59 11.64 -18.43
N LYS A 264 -11.87 12.64 -17.93
CA LYS A 264 -12.18 14.07 -18.17
C LYS A 264 -11.98 14.51 -19.62
N ASP A 265 -11.20 13.72 -20.38
CA ASP A 265 -10.99 13.91 -21.81
C ASP A 265 -12.17 13.41 -22.67
N LYS A 266 -13.17 12.77 -22.05
CA LYS A 266 -14.32 12.17 -22.73
C LYS A 266 -15.65 12.74 -22.23
N ASP A 267 -16.62 12.71 -23.14
CA ASP A 267 -18.00 13.15 -22.96
C ASP A 267 -18.91 11.98 -23.37
N TRP A 268 -20.21 12.07 -23.07
CA TRP A 268 -21.21 11.06 -23.41
C TRP A 268 -21.24 10.61 -24.88
N LYS A 269 -20.88 11.48 -25.84
CA LYS A 269 -20.73 11.21 -27.28
C LYS A 269 -19.51 10.36 -27.60
N SER A 270 -18.42 10.54 -26.86
CA SER A 270 -17.17 9.77 -27.04
C SER A 270 -17.05 8.57 -26.09
N ALA A 271 -18.08 8.37 -25.26
CA ALA A 271 -18.25 7.18 -24.45
C ALA A 271 -18.53 5.94 -25.32
N LEU A 272 -18.35 4.77 -24.70
CA LEU A 272 -18.48 3.49 -25.37
C LEU A 272 -19.92 3.26 -25.86
N THR A 273 -20.05 2.94 -27.15
CA THR A 273 -21.33 2.55 -27.75
C THR A 273 -21.57 1.05 -27.60
N TRP A 274 -22.82 0.62 -27.68
CA TRP A 274 -23.17 -0.79 -27.62
C TRP A 274 -22.55 -1.63 -28.76
N GLU A 275 -22.45 -1.06 -29.96
CA GLU A 275 -21.82 -1.71 -31.11
C GLU A 275 -20.30 -1.86 -30.92
N SER A 276 -19.64 -0.81 -30.45
CA SER A 276 -18.21 -0.86 -30.10
C SER A 276 -17.96 -1.88 -28.98
N PHE A 277 -18.80 -1.91 -27.95
CA PHE A 277 -18.72 -2.91 -26.88
C PHE A 277 -18.83 -4.34 -27.41
N ARG A 278 -19.78 -4.62 -28.31
CA ARG A 278 -19.91 -5.94 -28.93
C ARG A 278 -18.68 -6.33 -29.75
N THR A 279 -18.08 -5.36 -30.44
CA THR A 279 -16.88 -5.57 -31.25
C THR A 279 -15.66 -5.88 -30.38
N LEU A 280 -15.47 -5.11 -29.31
CA LEU A 280 -14.47 -5.34 -28.27
C LEU A 280 -14.63 -6.73 -27.65
N LYS A 281 -15.85 -7.06 -27.19
CA LYS A 281 -16.18 -8.39 -26.68
C LYS A 281 -15.81 -9.52 -27.65
N ALA A 282 -16.20 -9.41 -28.93
CA ALA A 282 -15.90 -10.44 -29.92
C ALA A 282 -14.39 -10.61 -30.15
N ARG A 283 -13.65 -9.50 -30.16
CA ARG A 283 -12.19 -9.50 -30.24
C ARG A 283 -11.56 -10.16 -29.01
N ALA A 284 -11.99 -9.78 -27.81
CA ALA A 284 -11.50 -10.37 -26.56
C ALA A 284 -11.76 -11.88 -26.49
N GLU A 285 -12.93 -12.33 -26.93
CA GLU A 285 -13.27 -13.76 -27.03
C GLU A 285 -12.41 -14.49 -28.07
N HIS A 286 -12.12 -13.86 -29.22
CA HIS A 286 -11.26 -14.42 -30.25
C HIS A 286 -9.81 -14.55 -29.74
N GLU A 287 -9.26 -13.49 -29.13
CA GLU A 287 -7.92 -13.51 -28.54
C GLU A 287 -7.80 -14.56 -27.42
N ARG A 288 -8.87 -14.75 -26.63
CA ARG A 288 -8.93 -15.82 -25.61
C ARG A 288 -8.87 -17.20 -26.26
N LYS A 289 -9.70 -17.44 -27.29
CA LYS A 289 -9.72 -18.71 -28.03
C LYS A 289 -8.37 -18.99 -28.70
N GLU A 290 -7.74 -18.02 -29.36
CA GLU A 290 -6.42 -18.20 -29.98
C GLU A 290 -5.34 -18.56 -28.96
N LYS A 291 -5.35 -17.92 -27.79
CA LYS A 291 -4.43 -18.26 -26.69
C LYS A 291 -4.67 -19.68 -26.18
N GLU A 292 -5.93 -20.10 -26.07
CA GLU A 292 -6.33 -21.46 -25.71
C GLU A 292 -5.85 -22.49 -26.74
N PHE A 293 -6.06 -22.24 -28.04
CA PHE A 293 -5.55 -23.08 -29.13
C PHE A 293 -4.02 -23.21 -29.12
N LYS A 294 -3.29 -22.11 -28.88
CA LYS A 294 -1.82 -22.13 -28.78
C LYS A 294 -1.33 -22.95 -27.57
N VAL A 295 -2.05 -22.90 -26.46
CA VAL A 295 -1.76 -23.71 -25.26
C VAL A 295 -2.03 -25.19 -25.53
N ASP A 296 -3.12 -25.54 -26.21
CA ASP A 296 -3.42 -26.91 -26.60
C ASP A 296 -2.41 -27.49 -27.61
N ASP A 297 -1.95 -26.69 -28.56
CA ASP A 297 -0.88 -27.08 -29.48
C ASP A 297 0.46 -27.27 -28.76
N ALA A 298 0.77 -26.41 -27.78
CA ALA A 298 1.93 -26.60 -26.91
C ALA A 298 1.81 -27.89 -26.08
N ARG A 299 0.61 -28.22 -25.59
CA ARG A 299 0.30 -29.47 -24.85
C ARG A 299 0.50 -30.70 -25.74
N LYS A 300 0.02 -30.68 -26.99
CA LYS A 300 0.23 -31.74 -27.99
C LYS A 300 1.71 -31.91 -28.36
N LYS A 301 2.47 -30.82 -28.48
CA LYS A 301 3.92 -30.87 -28.75
C LYS A 301 4.72 -31.43 -27.56
N ARG A 302 4.30 -31.15 -26.32
CA ARG A 302 4.97 -31.63 -25.09
C ARG A 302 4.72 -33.11 -24.83
N ALA A 303 3.53 -33.63 -25.14
CA ALA A 303 3.21 -35.07 -25.04
C ALA A 303 4.06 -35.95 -25.99
N LYS A 304 4.55 -35.41 -27.10
CA LYS A 304 5.40 -36.13 -28.07
C LYS A 304 6.91 -36.10 -27.75
N ARG A 305 7.36 -35.33 -26.76
CA ARG A 305 8.80 -35.11 -26.46
C ARG A 305 9.17 -35.58 -25.05
N ALA A 306 8.97 -36.87 -24.76
CA ALA A 306 9.58 -37.53 -23.60
C ALA A 306 10.77 -38.39 -24.04
N ARG A 307 11.94 -37.79 -24.27
CA ARG A 307 13.25 -38.50 -24.25
C ARG A 307 14.36 -37.59 -23.69
N LYS A 308 15.22 -38.22 -22.88
CA LYS A 308 16.37 -37.69 -22.12
C LYS A 308 17.10 -36.55 -22.83
N LYS A 309 17.33 -35.43 -22.12
CA LYS A 309 18.27 -34.39 -22.55
C LYS A 309 19.58 -34.50 -21.77
N VAL A 310 20.66 -34.53 -22.55
CA VAL A 310 22.05 -34.26 -22.14
C VAL A 310 22.21 -32.75 -21.94
N LEU A 311 23.03 -32.37 -20.95
CA LEU A 311 23.41 -31.00 -20.63
C LEU A 311 24.34 -30.43 -21.71
N THR A 312 24.01 -29.24 -22.21
CA THR A 312 24.91 -28.42 -23.04
C THR A 312 25.15 -27.12 -22.29
N ILE A 313 26.43 -26.81 -22.05
CA ILE A 313 26.92 -25.62 -21.37
C ILE A 313 26.95 -24.48 -22.40
N ILE A 314 26.34 -23.34 -22.08
CA ILE A 314 26.42 -22.09 -22.85
C ILE A 314 27.08 -21.06 -21.95
N GLY A 315 28.18 -20.44 -22.40
CA GLY A 315 28.74 -19.28 -21.71
C GLY A 315 30.24 -19.08 -21.91
N ALA A 316 30.68 -18.89 -23.15
CA ALA A 316 31.92 -18.19 -23.47
C ALA A 316 31.63 -17.35 -24.72
N ASP A 317 31.53 -16.04 -24.55
CA ASP A 317 31.83 -14.97 -25.52
C ASP A 317 30.94 -13.74 -25.27
N GLU A 318 31.44 -12.83 -24.42
CA GLU A 318 31.16 -11.40 -24.56
C GLU A 318 32.50 -10.67 -24.45
N GLN A 319 33.04 -10.21 -25.59
CA GLN A 319 34.23 -9.36 -25.64
C GLN A 319 33.87 -7.93 -25.20
N VAL A 320 34.62 -7.42 -24.22
CA VAL A 320 34.49 -6.06 -23.67
C VAL A 320 35.04 -5.03 -24.66
N LYS A 321 34.28 -3.97 -24.97
CA LYS A 321 34.64 -2.95 -25.96
C LYS A 321 35.51 -1.80 -25.44
N THR A 322 35.72 -1.65 -24.13
CA THR A 322 36.54 -0.57 -23.55
C THR A 322 37.23 -1.02 -22.26
N PRO A 323 38.57 -0.94 -22.13
CA PRO A 323 39.27 -1.21 -20.87
C PRO A 323 38.93 -0.17 -19.78
N TYR A 324 38.87 -0.60 -18.53
CA TYR A 324 38.81 0.27 -17.34
C TYR A 324 39.98 1.27 -17.34
N ALA A 325 39.67 2.55 -17.17
CA ALA A 325 40.61 3.68 -17.26
C ALA A 325 40.91 4.35 -15.91
N GLY A 326 40.54 3.73 -14.78
CA GLY A 326 40.79 4.24 -13.43
C GLY A 326 42.17 3.85 -12.87
N PRO A 327 42.60 4.45 -11.74
CA PRO A 327 43.89 4.17 -11.13
C PRO A 327 43.99 2.71 -10.65
N GLU A 328 45.12 2.07 -10.92
CA GLU A 328 45.44 0.76 -10.33
C GLU A 328 45.84 0.96 -8.86
N SER A 329 45.12 0.29 -7.96
CA SER A 329 45.34 0.42 -6.51
C SER A 329 45.40 -0.96 -5.85
N ALA A 330 45.78 -1.00 -4.56
CA ALA A 330 45.78 -2.22 -3.75
C ALA A 330 44.57 -2.28 -2.80
N LEU A 331 43.47 -1.57 -3.11
CA LEU A 331 42.30 -1.41 -2.24
C LEU A 331 41.65 -2.75 -1.82
N PHE A 332 41.59 -3.72 -2.74
CA PHE A 332 40.96 -5.02 -2.52
C PHE A 332 41.96 -6.17 -2.36
N ASN A 333 43.22 -5.86 -1.99
CA ASN A 333 44.28 -6.86 -1.92
C ASN A 333 43.93 -8.01 -0.95
N GLY A 334 44.09 -9.25 -1.42
CA GLY A 334 43.80 -10.46 -0.64
C GLY A 334 42.31 -10.83 -0.56
N MET A 335 41.40 -10.05 -1.16
CA MET A 335 39.96 -10.32 -1.12
C MET A 335 39.47 -11.14 -2.30
N ASN A 336 38.46 -11.98 -2.05
CA ASN A 336 37.84 -12.83 -3.07
C ASN A 336 36.42 -12.35 -3.37
N PHE A 337 36.10 -12.14 -4.64
CA PHE A 337 34.81 -11.65 -5.09
C PHE A 337 34.12 -12.65 -5.99
N TYR A 338 32.84 -12.89 -5.70
CA TYR A 338 31.94 -13.62 -6.56
C TYR A 338 30.92 -12.66 -7.18
N ILE A 339 31.12 -12.31 -8.46
CA ILE A 339 30.30 -11.32 -9.17
C ILE A 339 29.18 -12.02 -9.97
N ILE A 340 27.95 -11.71 -9.60
CA ILE A 340 26.72 -12.32 -10.14
C ILE A 340 25.72 -11.23 -10.57
N THR A 341 26.15 -10.24 -11.33
CA THR A 341 25.20 -9.25 -11.88
C THR A 341 24.58 -9.74 -13.19
N GLY A 342 23.29 -9.43 -13.39
CA GLY A 342 22.56 -9.67 -14.65
C GLY A 342 21.83 -8.44 -15.19
N ALA A 343 22.12 -7.25 -14.66
CA ALA A 343 21.45 -6.01 -15.05
C ALA A 343 22.47 -4.93 -15.36
N ALA A 344 22.29 -4.25 -16.51
CA ALA A 344 23.07 -3.09 -16.92
C ALA A 344 22.52 -1.77 -16.35
N LYS A 345 21.39 -1.78 -15.63
CA LYS A 345 20.76 -0.58 -15.03
C LYS A 345 20.51 -0.84 -13.54
N PRO A 346 20.68 0.15 -12.65
CA PRO A 346 20.94 1.57 -12.90
C PRO A 346 22.42 1.95 -13.08
N LEU A 347 23.37 1.06 -12.76
CA LEU A 347 24.80 1.38 -12.71
C LEU A 347 25.47 1.62 -14.08
N ASN A 348 24.82 1.27 -15.21
CA ASN A 348 25.39 1.30 -16.56
C ASN A 348 26.76 0.58 -16.70
N LYS A 349 27.04 -0.41 -15.83
CA LYS A 349 28.24 -1.26 -15.90
C LYS A 349 27.88 -2.73 -16.07
N THR A 350 28.57 -3.38 -16.99
CA THR A 350 28.47 -4.81 -17.29
C THR A 350 29.21 -5.65 -16.25
N LYS A 351 28.90 -6.94 -16.21
CA LYS A 351 29.61 -7.90 -15.34
C LYS A 351 31.12 -7.88 -15.58
N ALA A 352 31.53 -7.83 -16.84
CA ALA A 352 32.93 -7.87 -17.21
C ALA A 352 33.68 -6.59 -16.79
N GLU A 353 33.02 -5.42 -16.84
CA GLU A 353 33.61 -4.17 -16.34
C GLU A 353 33.78 -4.18 -14.81
N LEU A 354 32.86 -4.77 -14.06
CA LEU A 354 33.01 -4.95 -12.62
C LEU A 354 34.13 -5.93 -12.27
N GLU A 355 34.25 -7.05 -13.00
CA GLU A 355 35.37 -7.99 -12.86
C GLU A 355 36.71 -7.32 -13.15
N GLN A 356 36.77 -6.42 -14.14
CA GLN A 356 37.97 -5.65 -14.46
C GLN A 356 38.29 -4.61 -13.37
N LEU A 357 37.30 -3.90 -12.84
CA LEU A 357 37.48 -2.92 -11.76
C LEU A 357 38.05 -3.58 -10.50
N VAL A 358 37.52 -4.73 -10.11
CA VAL A 358 38.02 -5.47 -8.93
C VAL A 358 39.46 -5.93 -9.15
N LYS A 359 39.80 -6.44 -10.35
CA LYS A 359 41.17 -6.86 -10.69
C LYS A 359 42.16 -5.69 -10.70
N ALA A 360 41.77 -4.55 -11.27
CA ALA A 360 42.60 -3.34 -11.32
C ALA A 360 42.90 -2.78 -9.91
N ASN A 361 42.06 -3.09 -8.93
CA ASN A 361 42.21 -2.68 -7.54
C ASN A 361 42.74 -3.81 -6.62
N GLY A 362 43.33 -4.86 -7.19
CA GLY A 362 44.03 -5.92 -6.45
C GLY A 362 43.17 -7.07 -5.91
N GLY A 363 41.89 -7.14 -6.28
CA GLY A 363 40.95 -8.19 -5.84
C GLY A 363 40.93 -9.42 -6.75
N ASN A 364 40.63 -10.59 -6.18
CA ASN A 364 40.55 -11.87 -6.89
C ASN A 364 39.10 -12.21 -7.28
N ILE A 365 38.86 -12.64 -8.52
CA ILE A 365 37.55 -13.11 -8.98
C ILE A 365 37.47 -14.63 -8.89
N VAL A 366 36.46 -15.14 -8.19
CA VAL A 366 36.20 -16.58 -8.05
C VAL A 366 34.94 -16.99 -8.81
N ALA A 367 34.88 -18.24 -9.26
CA ALA A 367 33.72 -18.78 -10.00
C ALA A 367 32.61 -19.33 -9.09
N THR A 368 32.89 -19.49 -7.79
CA THR A 368 31.99 -20.06 -6.78
C THR A 368 32.06 -19.26 -5.48
N HIS A 369 31.02 -19.32 -4.65
CA HIS A 369 30.95 -18.68 -3.34
C HIS A 369 31.16 -19.69 -2.20
N SER A 370 31.91 -20.77 -2.45
CA SER A 370 32.08 -21.86 -1.48
C SER A 370 32.91 -21.44 -0.27
N ASN A 371 33.87 -20.53 -0.44
CA ASN A 371 34.76 -20.09 0.63
C ASN A 371 34.10 -19.00 1.50
N ALA A 372 34.19 -19.08 2.84
CA ALA A 372 33.54 -18.18 3.80
C ALA A 372 33.90 -16.70 3.57
N ASP A 373 35.15 -16.44 3.18
CA ASP A 373 35.67 -15.08 3.03
C ASP A 373 35.38 -14.45 1.65
N THR A 374 34.51 -15.09 0.84
CA THR A 374 34.15 -14.57 -0.49
C THR A 374 33.01 -13.56 -0.40
N ILE A 375 33.27 -12.34 -0.86
CA ILE A 375 32.30 -11.26 -0.95
C ILE A 375 31.43 -11.49 -2.19
N CYS A 376 30.12 -11.64 -1.99
CA CYS A 376 29.17 -11.86 -3.08
C CYS A 376 28.62 -10.51 -3.56
N ILE A 377 28.97 -10.13 -4.79
CA ILE A 377 28.51 -8.89 -5.42
C ILE A 377 27.44 -9.23 -6.46
N GLY A 378 26.28 -8.60 -6.37
CA GLY A 378 25.20 -8.88 -7.30
C GLY A 378 24.12 -7.80 -7.29
N GLU A 379 23.47 -7.66 -8.44
CA GLU A 379 22.34 -6.74 -8.63
C GLU A 379 21.28 -7.36 -9.54
N GLY A 380 20.04 -6.92 -9.37
CA GLY A 380 18.88 -7.49 -10.05
C GLY A 380 18.48 -8.87 -9.50
N ASN A 381 17.84 -9.68 -10.35
CA ASN A 381 17.33 -10.99 -9.96
C ASN A 381 17.86 -12.20 -10.78
N PRO A 382 19.18 -12.36 -10.99
CA PRO A 382 19.75 -13.59 -11.56
C PRO A 382 19.42 -14.82 -10.71
N ILE A 383 19.23 -15.97 -11.37
CA ILE A 383 18.91 -17.27 -10.72
C ILE A 383 19.92 -17.62 -9.61
N ARG A 384 21.20 -17.28 -9.79
CA ARG A 384 22.27 -17.53 -8.83
C ARG A 384 22.15 -16.66 -7.57
N ILE A 385 21.78 -15.37 -7.70
CA ILE A 385 21.48 -14.51 -6.56
C ILE A 385 20.33 -15.11 -5.76
N ALA A 386 19.22 -15.45 -6.43
CA ALA A 386 18.05 -16.04 -5.77
C ALA A 386 18.38 -17.37 -5.05
N SER A 387 19.30 -18.16 -5.60
CA SER A 387 19.79 -19.38 -4.95
C SER A 387 20.54 -19.08 -3.65
N ILE A 388 21.39 -18.06 -3.64
CA ILE A 388 22.16 -17.66 -2.44
C ILE A 388 21.22 -17.04 -1.39
N LYS A 389 20.29 -16.17 -1.81
CA LYS A 389 19.25 -15.61 -0.91
C LYS A 389 18.42 -16.72 -0.26
N LYS A 390 18.05 -17.76 -1.01
CA LYS A 390 17.27 -18.89 -0.49
C LYS A 390 18.07 -19.77 0.46
N ALA A 391 19.37 -19.93 0.21
CA ALA A 391 20.25 -20.66 1.12
C ALA A 391 20.42 -19.91 2.45
N GLY A 392 20.37 -18.58 2.44
CA GLY A 392 20.48 -17.74 3.65
C GLY A 392 21.86 -17.79 4.31
N THR A 393 22.85 -18.38 3.64
CA THR A 393 24.17 -18.63 4.21
C THR A 393 25.17 -17.49 3.97
N ARG A 394 24.82 -16.50 3.13
CA ARG A 394 25.73 -15.44 2.67
C ARG A 394 25.03 -14.10 2.53
N ASN A 395 25.75 -13.03 2.83
CA ASN A 395 25.38 -11.67 2.46
C ASN A 395 25.65 -11.43 0.97
N ILE A 396 24.78 -10.68 0.32
CA ILE A 396 24.93 -10.24 -1.07
C ILE A 396 24.88 -8.72 -1.08
N PHE A 397 25.92 -8.10 -1.63
CA PHE A 397 26.05 -6.65 -1.70
C PHE A 397 25.86 -6.15 -3.13
N LYS A 398 25.31 -4.95 -3.26
CA LYS A 398 25.13 -4.27 -4.54
C LYS A 398 26.50 -3.84 -5.09
N PRO A 399 26.71 -3.85 -6.42
CA PRO A 399 27.93 -3.35 -7.05
C PRO A 399 28.25 -1.89 -6.74
N HIS A 400 27.24 -1.11 -6.32
CA HIS A 400 27.40 0.28 -5.91
C HIS A 400 28.49 0.45 -4.83
N TRP A 401 28.58 -0.47 -3.86
CA TRP A 401 29.62 -0.42 -2.82
C TRP A 401 31.05 -0.44 -3.39
N LEU A 402 31.31 -1.24 -4.42
CA LEU A 402 32.63 -1.27 -5.08
C LEU A 402 33.00 0.09 -5.67
N LEU A 403 32.02 0.78 -6.25
CA LEU A 403 32.24 2.10 -6.85
C LEU A 403 32.52 3.15 -5.77
N GLU A 404 31.81 3.09 -4.66
CA GLU A 404 32.02 4.02 -3.55
C GLU A 404 33.35 3.80 -2.84
N CYS A 405 33.79 2.55 -2.65
CA CYS A 405 35.13 2.29 -2.11
C CYS A 405 36.22 2.88 -3.00
N VAL A 406 36.08 2.78 -4.33
CA VAL A 406 37.02 3.38 -5.28
C VAL A 406 36.94 4.91 -5.25
N LYS A 407 35.72 5.48 -5.25
CA LYS A 407 35.50 6.93 -5.17
C LYS A 407 36.11 7.52 -3.89
N GLN A 408 35.89 6.89 -2.74
CA GLN A 408 36.47 7.32 -1.47
C GLN A 408 38.00 7.22 -1.50
N ALA A 409 38.57 6.13 -2.03
CA ALA A 409 40.01 5.99 -2.19
C ALA A 409 40.63 7.06 -3.13
N GLU A 410 39.89 7.48 -4.17
CA GLU A 410 40.27 8.60 -5.04
C GLU A 410 40.14 9.96 -4.36
N THR A 411 39.30 10.11 -3.33
CA THR A 411 39.22 11.32 -2.50
C THR A 411 40.32 11.34 -1.44
N ASP A 412 40.63 10.19 -0.84
CA ASP A 412 41.60 10.02 0.24
C ASP A 412 43.05 9.86 -0.26
N VAL A 413 43.41 10.45 -1.41
CA VAL A 413 44.77 10.35 -1.98
C VAL A 413 45.82 10.78 -0.95
N GLY A 414 46.75 9.88 -0.64
CA GLY A 414 47.81 10.10 0.36
C GLY A 414 47.50 9.60 1.76
N ARG A 415 46.31 9.02 1.99
CA ARG A 415 45.95 8.31 3.22
C ARG A 415 45.98 6.78 3.01
N PRO A 416 46.02 5.96 4.07
CA PRO A 416 45.91 4.52 3.95
C PRO A 416 44.59 4.13 3.27
N ASN A 417 44.62 3.14 2.39
CA ASN A 417 43.41 2.59 1.79
C ASN A 417 42.56 1.93 2.88
N VAL A 418 41.41 2.54 3.20
CA VAL A 418 40.41 1.99 4.12
C VAL A 418 39.19 1.58 3.32
N LEU A 419 38.68 0.39 3.59
CA LEU A 419 37.44 -0.07 2.98
C LEU A 419 36.24 0.49 3.72
N LEU A 420 35.27 0.98 2.96
CA LEU A 420 34.02 1.45 3.53
C LEU A 420 33.26 0.27 4.18
N PRO A 421 32.70 0.46 5.39
CA PRO A 421 31.84 -0.53 6.00
C PRO A 421 30.59 -0.75 5.13
N PHE A 422 29.96 -1.91 5.33
CA PHE A 422 28.72 -2.21 4.62
C PHE A 422 27.55 -1.50 5.30
N GLU A 423 26.87 -0.64 4.55
CA GLU A 423 25.69 0.10 5.00
C GLU A 423 24.41 -0.56 4.49
N PRO A 424 23.23 -0.27 5.07
CA PRO A 424 21.97 -0.88 4.66
C PRO A 424 21.68 -0.71 3.16
N ARG A 425 22.06 0.43 2.57
CA ARG A 425 21.89 0.70 1.14
C ARG A 425 22.75 -0.18 0.23
N HIS A 426 23.90 -0.67 0.71
CA HIS A 426 24.79 -1.60 0.02
C HIS A 426 24.27 -3.03 0.04
N VAL A 427 23.39 -3.38 0.97
CA VAL A 427 22.90 -4.74 1.16
C VAL A 427 21.78 -5.04 0.16
N LEU A 428 21.99 -6.07 -0.67
CA LEU A 428 20.92 -6.66 -1.51
C LEU A 428 20.23 -7.83 -0.81
N PHE A 429 20.96 -8.56 0.03
CA PHE A 429 20.46 -9.60 0.91
C PHE A 429 21.40 -9.75 2.09
N LYS A 430 20.82 -9.82 3.29
CA LYS A 430 21.53 -10.03 4.54
C LYS A 430 21.13 -11.35 5.18
N LYS A 431 22.08 -11.97 5.87
CA LYS A 431 21.83 -13.01 6.87
C LYS A 431 21.27 -12.34 8.13
N GLU A 432 20.33 -12.99 8.81
CA GLU A 432 19.66 -12.43 10.00
C GLU A 432 20.65 -12.03 11.11
N GLU A 433 21.76 -12.75 11.26
CA GLU A 433 22.79 -12.47 12.28
C GLU A 433 23.60 -11.18 12.02
N ASP A 434 23.60 -10.66 10.78
CA ASP A 434 24.43 -9.52 10.38
C ASP A 434 23.62 -8.21 10.27
N GLU A 435 22.32 -8.23 10.56
CA GLU A 435 21.42 -7.08 10.37
C GLU A 435 21.83 -5.87 11.21
N ASP A 436 22.11 -6.08 12.50
CA ASP A 436 22.51 -5.01 13.41
C ASP A 436 23.86 -4.40 13.04
N SER A 437 24.77 -5.22 12.49
CA SER A 437 26.11 -4.78 12.05
C SER A 437 26.04 -3.79 10.90
N PHE A 438 25.09 -3.96 9.97
CA PHE A 438 24.93 -3.03 8.84
C PHE A 438 24.19 -1.76 9.27
N ASN A 439 23.14 -1.89 10.07
CA ASN A 439 22.35 -0.74 10.53
C ASN A 439 23.16 0.18 11.45
N GLY A 440 24.13 -0.36 12.21
CA GLY A 440 25.02 0.44 13.05
C GLY A 440 26.04 1.32 12.30
N ASN A 441 26.14 1.22 10.98
CA ASN A 441 27.04 2.03 10.16
C ASN A 441 26.40 3.33 9.64
N THR A 442 25.11 3.54 9.90
CA THR A 442 24.37 4.75 9.55
C THR A 442 23.63 5.30 10.77
N ASP A 443 23.29 6.59 10.75
CA ASP A 443 22.41 7.19 11.76
C ASP A 443 20.93 6.78 11.57
N GLU A 444 20.04 7.34 12.41
CA GLU A 444 18.59 7.06 12.35
C GLU A 444 17.91 7.54 11.06
N TYR A 445 18.53 8.49 10.34
CA TYR A 445 18.04 9.06 9.09
C TYR A 445 18.70 8.42 7.86
N GLY A 446 19.69 7.55 8.06
CA GLY A 446 20.41 6.82 7.01
C GLY A 446 21.69 7.50 6.53
N ASP A 447 22.18 8.52 7.24
CA ASP A 447 23.46 9.18 6.98
C ASP A 447 24.65 8.28 7.39
N SER A 448 25.72 8.27 6.59
CA SER A 448 26.89 7.39 6.80
C SER A 448 27.88 7.98 7.81
N PHE A 449 28.39 7.15 8.71
CA PHE A 449 29.49 7.55 9.59
C PHE A 449 30.88 7.50 8.94
N ALA A 450 31.02 6.87 7.77
CA ALA A 450 32.33 6.49 7.21
C ALA A 450 32.59 6.99 5.78
N ARG A 451 31.59 7.54 5.09
CA ARG A 451 31.72 8.06 3.73
C ARG A 451 31.33 9.52 3.66
N ASP A 452 32.00 10.28 2.80
CA ASP A 452 31.60 11.63 2.46
C ASP A 452 30.26 11.63 1.70
N VAL A 453 29.27 12.38 2.20
CA VAL A 453 27.95 12.58 1.60
C VAL A 453 28.02 13.70 0.56
N ASP A 454 27.38 13.51 -0.60
CA ASP A 454 27.28 14.58 -1.61
C ASP A 454 26.02 15.43 -1.43
N VAL A 455 25.98 16.59 -2.11
CA VAL A 455 24.91 17.58 -1.92
C VAL A 455 23.54 17.01 -2.30
N GLU A 456 23.46 16.19 -3.35
CA GLU A 456 22.21 15.57 -3.80
C GLU A 456 21.68 14.57 -2.75
N GLU A 457 22.58 13.80 -2.14
CA GLU A 457 22.24 12.87 -1.06
C GLU A 457 21.83 13.59 0.22
N LEU A 458 22.52 14.66 0.59
CA LEU A 458 22.19 15.47 1.76
C LEU A 458 20.81 16.14 1.62
N GLU A 459 20.47 16.68 0.45
CA GLU A 459 19.14 17.25 0.18
C GLU A 459 18.04 16.20 0.36
N LYS A 460 18.29 14.97 -0.07
CA LYS A 460 17.34 13.86 0.07
C LYS A 460 17.18 13.44 1.53
N LEU A 461 18.28 13.30 2.28
CA LEU A 461 18.25 12.98 3.70
C LEU A 461 17.42 14.01 4.48
N LEU A 462 17.66 15.31 4.25
CA LEU A 462 16.92 16.39 4.91
C LEU A 462 15.44 16.43 4.52
N ALA A 463 15.07 16.02 3.30
CA ALA A 463 13.67 15.97 2.86
C ALA A 463 12.90 14.78 3.47
N ASP A 464 13.59 13.67 3.71
CA ASP A 464 13.01 12.45 4.30
C ASP A 464 12.88 12.55 5.83
N MET A 465 13.57 13.51 6.47
CA MET A 465 13.41 13.77 7.91
C MET A 465 11.96 14.20 8.23
N PRO A 466 11.36 13.66 9.30
CA PRO A 466 10.02 14.06 9.72
C PRO A 466 10.01 15.56 10.02
N LYS A 467 9.01 16.26 9.48
CA LYS A 467 8.72 17.62 9.92
C LYS A 467 8.18 17.51 11.33
N PHE A 468 8.89 18.08 12.29
CA PHE A 468 8.34 18.31 13.62
C PHE A 468 7.20 19.32 13.44
N GLU A 469 5.97 18.82 13.30
CA GLU A 469 4.79 19.63 13.56
C GLU A 469 4.81 19.91 15.06
N ASP A 470 4.84 21.18 15.45
CA ASP A 470 4.56 21.60 16.81
C ASP A 470 3.11 21.21 17.11
N ASP A 471 2.86 19.93 17.39
CA ASP A 471 1.68 19.54 18.15
C ASP A 471 1.72 20.39 19.42
N ASP A 472 0.59 21.00 19.79
CA ASP A 472 0.39 21.76 21.02
C ASP A 472 0.60 20.82 22.24
N TYR A 473 1.82 20.39 22.49
CA TYR A 473 2.20 19.68 23.71
C TYR A 473 2.11 20.70 24.83
N ASP A 474 1.12 20.55 25.71
CA ASP A 474 1.10 21.31 26.93
C ASP A 474 2.24 20.79 27.81
N ALA A 475 3.37 21.49 27.77
CA ALA A 475 4.55 21.15 28.56
C ALA A 475 4.21 21.01 30.05
N ASP A 476 3.15 21.68 30.52
CA ASP A 476 2.67 21.50 31.88
C ASP A 476 1.98 20.14 32.08
N GLU A 477 1.22 19.60 31.14
CA GLU A 477 0.60 18.28 31.29
C GLU A 477 1.66 17.15 31.33
N ILE A 478 2.69 17.26 30.48
CA ILE A 478 3.81 16.30 30.44
C ILE A 478 4.64 16.36 31.73
N MET A 479 4.88 17.56 32.26
CA MET A 479 5.63 17.73 33.50
C MET A 479 4.86 17.21 34.72
N ASP A 480 3.52 17.26 34.72
CA ASP A 480 2.67 16.66 35.77
C ASP A 480 2.64 15.13 35.69
N GLU A 481 2.77 14.54 34.50
CA GLU A 481 2.86 13.08 34.33
C GLU A 481 4.24 12.52 34.70
N LEU A 482 5.31 13.30 34.53
CA LEU A 482 6.70 12.83 34.69
C LEU A 482 7.30 13.05 36.09
N PHE A 483 6.78 14.00 36.87
CA PHE A 483 7.38 14.40 38.15
C PHE A 483 6.36 14.42 39.29
N ASP A 484 6.72 13.84 40.44
CA ASP A 484 5.91 13.91 41.67
C ASP A 484 5.85 15.36 42.23
N ASP A 485 4.78 15.70 42.96
CA ASP A 485 4.52 17.04 43.52
C ASP A 485 5.73 17.65 44.26
N ASP A 486 6.52 16.82 44.97
CA ASP A 486 7.72 17.24 45.71
C ASP A 486 8.83 17.84 44.83
N VAL A 487 8.90 17.46 43.55
CA VAL A 487 9.88 18.01 42.57
C VAL A 487 9.36 19.32 41.97
N LEU A 488 8.03 19.46 41.87
CA LEU A 488 7.34 20.59 41.27
C LEU A 488 7.12 21.76 42.25
N ASP A 489 7.38 21.55 43.55
CA ASP A 489 7.37 22.59 44.59
C ASP A 489 8.69 23.37 44.72
N GLY A 490 9.66 23.12 43.83
CA GLY A 490 10.95 23.82 43.82
C GLY A 490 10.86 25.30 43.36
N PRO A 491 11.89 26.14 43.65
CA PRO A 491 11.91 27.55 43.26
C PRO A 491 11.81 27.81 41.74
N GLY A 492 12.12 26.80 40.91
CA GLY A 492 11.98 26.85 39.45
C GLY A 492 10.57 26.59 38.93
N CYS A 493 9.64 26.15 39.79
CA CYS A 493 8.28 25.78 39.42
C CYS A 493 7.20 26.44 40.30
N MET A 494 7.58 27.28 41.26
CA MET A 494 6.65 27.90 42.22
C MET A 494 5.51 28.74 41.61
N PHE A 495 5.66 29.23 40.36
CA PHE A 495 4.61 29.96 39.64
C PHE A 495 4.06 29.18 38.44
N ARG A 496 4.30 27.88 38.39
CA ARG A 496 3.79 27.00 37.34
C ARG A 496 2.26 27.01 37.27
N GLY A 497 1.73 26.91 36.06
CA GLY A 497 0.29 27.04 35.78
C GLY A 497 -0.26 28.47 35.89
N LEU A 498 0.54 29.45 36.35
CA LEU A 498 0.13 30.85 36.38
C LEU A 498 0.44 31.53 35.05
N ARG A 499 -0.57 32.22 34.52
CA ARG A 499 -0.39 33.20 33.46
C ARG A 499 -0.34 34.59 34.07
N ILE A 500 0.81 35.24 33.98
CA ILE A 500 1.11 36.49 34.70
C ILE A 500 1.37 37.63 33.70
N HIS A 501 0.69 38.75 33.88
CA HIS A 501 1.05 40.00 33.22
C HIS A 501 1.82 40.90 34.19
N VAL A 502 2.97 41.42 33.78
CA VAL A 502 3.75 42.37 34.59
C VAL A 502 3.65 43.75 33.98
N SER A 503 2.95 44.66 34.68
CA SER A 503 2.67 46.01 34.20
C SER A 503 3.80 46.98 34.51
N GLY A 504 3.97 47.98 33.64
CA GLY A 504 4.95 49.06 33.80
C GLY A 504 6.32 48.81 33.15
N GLN A 505 7.25 49.75 33.39
CA GLN A 505 8.60 49.77 32.83
C GLN A 505 9.61 50.17 33.92
N GLY A 506 10.72 49.45 34.02
CA GLY A 506 11.77 49.73 35.01
C GLY A 506 12.64 48.51 35.32
N THR A 507 13.80 48.75 35.93
CA THR A 507 14.77 47.68 36.26
C THR A 507 14.22 46.64 37.24
N HIS A 508 13.41 47.07 38.21
CA HIS A 508 12.76 46.20 39.19
C HIS A 508 11.62 45.37 38.58
N ILE A 509 10.90 45.93 37.60
CA ILE A 509 9.85 45.24 36.83
C ILE A 509 10.47 44.18 35.92
N GLU A 510 11.58 44.52 35.25
CA GLU A 510 12.32 43.59 34.40
C GLU A 510 12.93 42.43 35.20
N ALA A 511 13.42 42.71 36.42
CA ALA A 511 13.85 41.68 37.35
C ALA A 511 12.69 40.75 37.73
N ALA A 512 11.51 41.30 38.06
CA ALA A 512 10.33 40.50 38.37
C ALA A 512 9.88 39.64 37.18
N LYS A 513 9.89 40.16 35.94
CA LYS A 513 9.59 39.39 34.72
C LYS A 513 10.50 38.17 34.58
N ARG A 514 11.81 38.35 34.77
CA ARG A 514 12.79 37.26 34.68
C ARG A 514 12.60 36.22 35.77
N VAL A 515 12.29 36.65 36.99
CA VAL A 515 12.01 35.75 38.11
C VAL A 515 10.74 34.93 37.86
N VAL A 516 9.67 35.56 37.35
CA VAL A 516 8.42 34.89 37.02
C VAL A 516 8.63 33.82 35.93
N LEU A 517 9.39 34.14 34.88
CA LEU A 517 9.76 33.17 33.83
C LEU A 517 10.63 32.04 34.38
N PHE A 518 11.63 32.37 35.20
CA PHE A 518 12.52 31.37 35.81
C PHE A 518 11.75 30.39 36.71
N ALA A 519 10.71 30.88 37.39
CA ALA A 519 9.87 30.13 38.30
C ALA A 519 8.68 29.40 37.63
N GLY A 520 8.69 29.29 36.29
CA GLY A 520 7.77 28.45 35.54
C GLY A 520 6.43 29.09 35.15
N ALA A 521 6.23 30.39 35.35
CA ALA A 521 5.01 31.07 34.91
C ALA A 521 5.07 31.48 33.42
N ARG A 522 3.90 31.53 32.77
CA ARG A 522 3.76 32.05 31.40
C ARG A 522 3.50 33.55 31.43
N LEU A 523 4.32 34.33 30.72
CA LEU A 523 4.09 35.78 30.58
C LEU A 523 2.99 36.06 29.54
N ALA A 524 2.06 36.95 29.91
CA ALA A 524 1.08 37.48 28.97
C ALA A 524 1.53 38.85 28.45
N ASP A 525 1.63 38.97 27.13
CA ASP A 525 2.08 40.20 26.46
C ASP A 525 1.06 41.34 26.54
N SER A 526 -0.23 41.00 26.59
CA SER A 526 -1.33 41.96 26.65
C SER A 526 -2.16 41.77 27.90
N MET A 527 -2.58 42.88 28.52
CA MET A 527 -3.58 42.86 29.59
C MET A 527 -4.90 42.26 29.10
N ASP A 528 -5.24 42.34 27.82
CA ASP A 528 -6.53 41.88 27.27
C ASP A 528 -6.69 40.36 27.23
N ASP A 529 -5.66 39.59 27.57
CA ASP A 529 -5.75 38.14 27.68
C ASP A 529 -6.69 37.75 28.84
N GLU A 530 -7.85 37.18 28.50
CA GLU A 530 -8.86 36.71 29.46
C GLU A 530 -8.38 35.54 30.34
N LYS A 531 -7.28 34.87 29.95
CA LYS A 531 -6.67 33.75 30.69
C LYS A 531 -5.65 34.21 31.74
N ILE A 532 -5.43 35.51 31.92
CA ILE A 532 -4.52 36.02 32.95
C ILE A 532 -5.05 35.64 34.34
N THR A 533 -4.17 35.04 35.13
CA THR A 533 -4.45 34.66 36.52
C THR A 533 -3.96 35.73 37.50
N HIS A 534 -2.81 36.36 37.20
CA HIS A 534 -2.17 37.33 38.07
C HIS A 534 -1.67 38.56 37.30
N VAL A 535 -1.77 39.72 37.93
CA VAL A 535 -1.17 40.97 37.44
C VAL A 535 -0.19 41.47 38.49
N VAL A 536 1.07 41.64 38.08
CA VAL A 536 2.14 42.17 38.93
C VAL A 536 2.30 43.66 38.65
N ALA A 537 2.12 44.48 39.68
CA ALA A 537 2.29 45.93 39.66
C ALA A 537 3.66 46.35 40.20
N GLY A 538 4.22 47.44 39.66
CA GLY A 538 5.49 48.01 40.12
C GLY A 538 5.38 48.66 41.51
N SER A 539 4.20 49.16 41.89
CA SER A 539 3.95 49.83 43.17
C SER A 539 2.54 49.57 43.72
N GLU A 540 2.31 49.85 45.00
CA GLU A 540 0.99 49.69 45.62
C GLU A 540 -0.06 50.68 45.06
N ALA A 541 0.37 51.87 44.60
CA ALA A 541 -0.52 52.83 43.95
C ALA A 541 -1.03 52.27 42.60
N GLU A 542 -0.13 51.69 41.82
CA GLU A 542 -0.45 51.04 40.53
C GLU A 542 -1.28 49.76 40.74
N ALA A 543 -0.99 48.98 41.78
CA ALA A 543 -1.80 47.81 42.14
C ALA A 543 -3.27 48.17 42.41
N ARG A 544 -3.53 49.30 43.09
CA ARG A 544 -4.90 49.78 43.33
C ARG A 544 -5.62 50.15 42.04
N GLU A 545 -4.93 50.80 41.10
CA GLU A 545 -5.50 51.18 39.80
C GLU A 545 -5.81 49.94 38.95
N LEU A 546 -4.88 48.98 38.90
CA LEU A 546 -5.06 47.73 38.16
C LEU A 546 -6.20 46.89 38.74
N ARG A 547 -6.38 46.85 40.08
CA ARG A 547 -7.54 46.20 40.72
C ARG A 547 -8.86 46.79 40.24
N ILE A 548 -8.94 48.11 40.10
CA ILE A 548 -10.15 48.80 39.58
C ILE A 548 -10.36 48.47 38.11
N GLN A 549 -9.28 48.48 37.31
CA GLN A 549 -9.33 48.22 35.87
C GLN A 549 -9.76 46.78 35.56
N THR A 550 -9.32 45.80 36.35
CA THR A 550 -9.62 44.39 36.11
C THR A 550 -10.88 43.89 36.83
N ALA A 551 -11.49 44.69 37.73
CA ALA A 551 -12.67 44.32 38.50
C ALA A 551 -13.92 44.00 37.64
N SER A 552 -14.00 44.54 36.42
CA SER A 552 -15.11 44.31 35.50
C SER A 552 -15.04 42.97 34.75
N ARG A 553 -13.92 42.24 34.88
CA ARG A 553 -13.75 40.93 34.22
C ARG A 553 -14.61 39.87 34.88
N ARG A 554 -15.07 38.91 34.07
CA ARG A 554 -15.82 37.75 34.54
C ARG A 554 -15.05 36.94 35.60
N TYR A 555 -13.73 36.85 35.43
CA TYR A 555 -12.79 36.31 36.41
C TYR A 555 -11.66 37.32 36.61
N PRO A 556 -11.73 38.17 37.64
CA PRO A 556 -10.70 39.18 37.87
C PRO A 556 -9.39 38.51 38.32
N PRO A 557 -8.25 38.80 37.67
CA PRO A 557 -6.95 38.30 38.09
C PRO A 557 -6.55 38.86 39.45
N ARG A 558 -5.74 38.10 40.20
CA ARG A 558 -5.16 38.55 41.46
C ARG A 558 -4.10 39.63 41.18
N VAL A 559 -4.18 40.75 41.88
CA VAL A 559 -3.24 41.86 41.69
C VAL A 559 -2.25 41.91 42.85
N VAL A 560 -0.99 41.64 42.54
CA VAL A 560 0.15 41.55 43.47
C VAL A 560 1.22 42.57 43.09
N THR A 561 2.21 42.78 43.95
CA THR A 561 3.32 43.70 43.68
C THR A 561 4.59 42.96 43.23
N THR A 562 5.56 43.69 42.69
CA THR A 562 6.92 43.15 42.50
C THR A 562 7.56 42.66 43.80
N GLY A 563 7.13 43.18 44.96
CA GLY A 563 7.53 42.71 46.29
C GLY A 563 7.15 41.25 46.52
N TRP A 564 5.90 40.88 46.24
CA TRP A 564 5.40 39.52 46.35
C TRP A 564 6.21 38.52 45.53
N VAL A 565 6.57 38.87 44.29
CA VAL A 565 7.39 38.02 43.40
C VAL A 565 8.77 37.77 44.02
N MET A 566 9.43 38.83 44.48
CA MET A 566 10.78 38.74 45.04
C MET A 566 10.80 38.08 46.41
N LYS A 567 9.73 38.23 47.19
CA LYS A 567 9.56 37.61 48.51
C LYS A 567 9.28 36.11 48.36
N SER A 568 8.44 35.72 47.41
CA SER A 568 8.19 34.29 47.08
C SER A 568 9.47 33.58 46.63
N LEU A 569 10.28 34.23 45.78
CA LEU A 569 11.58 33.68 45.39
C LEU A 569 12.52 33.48 46.59
N ARG A 570 12.52 34.41 47.55
CA ARG A 570 13.39 34.34 48.73
C ARG A 570 12.99 33.21 49.68
N GLU A 571 11.69 33.02 49.89
CA GLU A 571 11.16 31.94 50.74
C GLU A 571 11.16 30.58 50.01
N GLY A 572 11.44 30.56 48.71
CA GLY A 572 11.48 29.36 47.90
C GLY A 572 10.11 28.71 47.68
N THR A 573 9.03 29.46 47.90
CA THR A 573 7.65 28.98 47.77
C THR A 573 6.71 30.12 47.39
N ARG A 574 5.57 29.81 46.77
CA ARG A 574 4.55 30.81 46.40
C ARG A 574 3.86 31.31 47.67
N LEU A 575 4.01 32.61 47.94
CA LEU A 575 3.32 33.25 49.05
C LEU A 575 1.86 33.50 48.72
N ASP A 576 1.02 33.50 49.76
CA ASP A 576 -0.37 33.92 49.66
C ASP A 576 -0.46 35.36 49.10
N GLU A 577 -1.34 35.57 48.12
CA GLU A 577 -1.54 36.85 47.44
C GLU A 577 -2.09 37.94 48.39
N GLU A 578 -2.59 37.58 49.57
CA GLU A 578 -3.07 38.50 50.62
C GLU A 578 -2.00 38.85 51.68
N SER A 579 -0.83 38.20 51.65
CA SER A 579 0.22 38.34 52.69
C SER A 579 1.04 39.65 52.64
N GLU A 580 0.67 40.59 51.77
CA GLU A 580 1.26 41.93 51.66
C GLU A 580 0.26 43.09 51.94
N LEU A 581 -0.94 42.80 52.45
CA LEU A 581 -1.90 43.83 52.93
C LEU A 581 -1.53 44.42 54.30
#